data_AF-A0A2V5U7W1-F1
#
_entry.id   AF-A0A2V5U7W1-F1
#
_cell.length_a   1.000
_cell.length_b   1.000
_cell.length_c   1.000
_cell.angle_alpha   90.00
_cell.angle_beta   90.00
_cell.angle_gamma   90.00
#
_symmetry.space_group_name_H-M   'P 1'
#
loop_
_entity.id
_entity.type
_entity.pdbx_description
1 polymer ?
#
loop_
_entity_poly.entity_id
_entity_poly.type
_entity_poly.pdbx_seq_one_letter_code
_entity_poly.pdbx_strand_id
1 'polypeptide(L)'
;MQAREQKIDMNSFARRHIGPNEDEVAAMLSELELESIERLIDAAVPRNIRLHRQLNLPESKSEIEALAELRAIAKKNKVARSFIGAGYYDCITPPVIQRNILENPGWYTAYTPYQAEIAQGRLEALLNFQQMIIDLTALDIANASLLDEATAAAEAMSLCHAVVPKRKTFFVADNCHPQTIAVLQTRAKPLGIEIKIGDYSRFKFDDAVFGALIQYPATDGAIYDYSDFVTRAHSAGALVVVAADILALTLLKPPGEFGADVAVGNTQRFGVPLGFGGPHAAYFATRDPFKRHMAGRLVGVSHDAEGRPAYRLALQTREQHIRRDKATSNICTAQVLLAVIASMYAVYHGPKGLRAIAERVHRLTSQLADGLRALGCTISHDNFFDTVHVEVESSEVLLEHAARAGCNLRALGPRAVGISFDETTTPRDIELLMSIFRGTTVRDFADDDLGEPPLRIPQFAMRTSDFLTHPIFNTHDTETEMLRYLKKLESRDLSLTTSMIPLGSCTMKLNATAEMFPISWPEISKLHPFAPSDQ
;
A
#
# COMPACT_ATOMS: atom_id res chain seq x y z
N MET A 1 -25.92 -45.87 37.19
CA MET A 1 -24.80 -45.46 36.33
C MET A 1 -25.30 -44.31 35.48
N GLN A 2 -25.25 -43.09 36.01
CA GLN A 2 -25.66 -41.90 35.25
C GLN A 2 -24.53 -41.58 34.27
N ALA A 3 -24.81 -41.66 32.97
CA ALA A 3 -23.96 -41.05 31.97
C ALA A 3 -23.87 -39.57 32.32
N ARG A 4 -22.71 -39.12 32.81
CA ARG A 4 -22.41 -37.68 32.87
C ARG A 4 -22.37 -37.23 31.42
N GLU A 5 -23.46 -36.63 30.94
CA GLU A 5 -23.46 -35.90 29.67
C GLU A 5 -22.25 -34.96 29.70
N GLN A 6 -21.30 -35.16 28.78
CA GLN A 6 -20.20 -34.23 28.59
C GLN A 6 -20.83 -32.88 28.26
N LYS A 7 -20.71 -31.92 29.18
CA LYS A 7 -21.27 -30.59 29.01
C LYS A 7 -20.41 -29.86 27.98
N ILE A 8 -20.85 -29.89 26.73
CA ILE A 8 -20.18 -29.20 25.63
C ILE A 8 -20.24 -27.70 25.89
N ASP A 9 -19.08 -27.06 26.04
CA ASP A 9 -18.99 -25.60 26.08
C ASP A 9 -19.18 -25.03 24.67
N MET A 10 -20.40 -24.55 24.40
CA MET A 10 -20.76 -23.95 23.11
C MET A 10 -20.12 -22.57 22.90
N ASN A 11 -19.56 -21.96 23.96
CA ASN A 11 -18.97 -20.62 23.91
C ASN A 11 -17.45 -20.64 23.65
N SER A 12 -16.81 -21.82 23.68
CA SER A 12 -15.36 -21.95 23.46
C SER A 12 -14.98 -21.83 21.99
N PHE A 13 -14.23 -20.78 21.64
CA PHE A 13 -13.63 -20.60 20.32
C PHE A 13 -12.60 -21.70 20.00
N ALA A 14 -11.88 -22.24 20.99
CA ALA A 14 -10.87 -23.26 20.79
C ALA A 14 -11.45 -24.51 20.10
N ARG A 15 -12.72 -24.85 20.38
CA ARG A 15 -13.45 -25.94 19.72
C ARG A 15 -13.71 -25.69 18.23
N ARG A 16 -13.73 -24.42 17.78
CA ARG A 16 -13.85 -24.06 16.36
C ARG A 16 -12.49 -23.96 15.68
N HIS A 17 -11.47 -23.54 16.43
CA HIS A 17 -10.12 -23.31 15.90
C HIS A 17 -9.30 -24.58 15.76
N ILE A 18 -9.41 -25.50 16.71
CA ILE A 18 -8.67 -26.77 16.73
C ILE A 18 -9.50 -27.81 15.98
N GLY A 19 -8.90 -28.41 14.94
CA GLY A 19 -9.57 -29.42 14.12
C GLY A 19 -9.88 -30.71 14.89
N PRO A 20 -8.86 -31.40 15.45
CA PRO A 20 -9.06 -32.67 16.15
C PRO A 20 -9.96 -32.54 17.38
N ASN A 21 -10.98 -33.39 17.47
CA ASN A 21 -11.80 -33.56 18.68
C ASN A 21 -11.14 -34.55 19.67
N GLU A 22 -11.76 -34.78 20.84
CA GLU A 22 -11.21 -35.67 21.88
C GLU A 22 -10.97 -37.11 21.40
N ASP A 23 -11.88 -37.67 20.60
CA ASP A 23 -11.76 -39.03 20.07
C ASP A 23 -10.64 -39.13 19.03
N GLU A 24 -10.52 -38.13 18.16
CA GLU A 24 -9.44 -38.03 17.16
C GLU A 24 -8.08 -37.85 17.84
N VAL A 25 -7.99 -37.02 18.88
CA VAL A 25 -6.78 -36.86 19.70
C VAL A 25 -6.41 -38.18 20.36
N ALA A 26 -7.37 -38.91 20.93
CA ALA A 26 -7.11 -40.21 21.53
C ALA A 26 -6.60 -41.24 20.50
N ALA A 27 -7.19 -41.26 19.30
CA ALA A 27 -6.72 -42.13 18.21
C ALA A 27 -5.29 -41.78 17.77
N MET A 28 -4.98 -40.48 17.62
CA MET A 28 -3.63 -40.03 17.27
C MET A 28 -2.60 -40.35 18.36
N LEU A 29 -2.96 -40.20 19.63
CA LEU A 29 -2.10 -40.57 20.76
C LEU A 29 -1.85 -42.08 20.81
N SER A 30 -2.87 -42.89 20.53
CA SER A 30 -2.74 -44.35 20.46
C SER A 30 -1.76 -44.78 19.36
N GLU A 31 -1.81 -44.15 18.18
CA GLU A 31 -0.88 -44.42 17.08
C GLU A 31 0.57 -44.04 17.46
N LEU A 32 0.75 -43.00 18.29
CA LEU A 32 2.05 -42.58 18.81
C LEU A 32 2.51 -43.38 20.04
N GLU A 33 1.73 -44.36 20.50
CA GLU A 33 1.98 -45.11 21.74
C GLU A 33 2.11 -44.20 22.98
N LEU A 34 1.32 -43.13 23.04
CA LEU A 34 1.33 -42.15 24.13
C LEU A 34 -0.02 -42.11 24.86
N GLU A 35 0.04 -41.95 26.19
CA GLU A 35 -1.15 -41.98 27.05
C GLU A 35 -1.88 -40.62 27.13
N SER A 36 -1.18 -39.51 26.85
CA SER A 36 -1.76 -38.16 26.95
C SER A 36 -0.97 -37.10 26.17
N ILE A 37 -1.61 -35.94 25.95
CA ILE A 37 -0.95 -34.76 25.38
C ILE A 37 0.22 -34.30 26.28
N GLU A 38 0.08 -34.37 27.60
CA GLU A 38 1.16 -34.00 28.53
C GLU A 38 2.39 -34.88 28.34
N ARG A 39 2.20 -36.19 28.11
CA ARG A 39 3.29 -37.12 27.80
C ARG A 39 3.95 -36.80 26.46
N LEU A 40 3.17 -36.43 25.44
CA LEU A 40 3.70 -35.94 24.18
C LEU A 40 4.56 -34.68 24.37
N ILE A 41 4.07 -33.70 25.12
CA ILE A 41 4.80 -32.45 25.39
C ILE A 41 6.07 -32.71 26.21
N ASP A 42 6.01 -33.58 27.22
CA ASP A 42 7.16 -33.98 28.04
C ASP A 42 8.27 -34.64 27.22
N ALA A 43 7.89 -35.43 26.21
CA ALA A 43 8.83 -36.09 25.31
C ALA A 43 9.41 -35.12 24.26
N ALA A 44 8.61 -34.17 23.78
CA ALA A 44 8.99 -33.27 22.69
C ALA A 44 9.75 -32.01 23.15
N VAL A 45 9.35 -31.39 24.27
CA VAL A 45 9.85 -30.08 24.69
C VAL A 45 10.86 -30.24 25.84
N PRO A 46 12.12 -29.80 25.69
CA PRO A 46 13.11 -29.89 26.76
C PRO A 46 12.65 -29.19 28.05
N ARG A 47 12.73 -29.91 29.18
CA ARG A 47 12.18 -29.45 30.47
C ARG A 47 12.78 -28.12 30.94
N ASN A 48 14.07 -27.90 30.68
CA ASN A 48 14.80 -26.70 31.14
C ASN A 48 14.35 -25.40 30.46
N ILE A 49 13.60 -25.47 29.35
CA ILE A 49 13.03 -24.30 28.67
C ILE A 49 11.50 -24.22 28.77
N ARG A 50 10.84 -25.22 29.39
CA ARG A 50 9.38 -25.25 29.51
C ARG A 50 8.91 -24.29 30.59
N LEU A 51 7.85 -23.54 30.31
CA LEU A 51 7.22 -22.67 31.31
C LEU A 51 6.49 -23.54 32.36
N HIS A 52 6.91 -23.46 33.62
CA HIS A 52 6.33 -24.24 34.74
C HIS A 52 5.15 -23.56 35.44
N ARG A 53 4.46 -22.67 34.73
CA ARG A 53 3.24 -21.99 35.20
C ARG A 53 2.31 -21.76 34.02
N GLN A 54 1.02 -21.58 34.29
CA GLN A 54 0.09 -21.12 33.27
C GLN A 54 0.45 -19.70 32.80
N LEU A 55 0.06 -19.39 31.56
CA LEU A 55 0.14 -18.03 31.06
C LEU A 55 -0.82 -17.15 31.86
N ASN A 56 -0.35 -15.95 32.23
CA ASN A 56 -1.19 -14.97 32.92
C ASN A 56 -1.94 -14.15 31.87
N LEU A 57 -3.10 -14.66 31.44
CA LEU A 57 -3.96 -14.06 30.43
C LEU A 57 -5.37 -13.82 30.99
N PRO A 58 -6.12 -12.85 30.44
CA PRO A 58 -7.55 -12.74 30.72
C PRO A 58 -8.30 -14.04 30.41
N GLU A 59 -9.45 -14.24 31.03
CA GLU A 59 -10.33 -15.36 30.70
C GLU A 59 -10.72 -15.32 29.22
N SER A 60 -10.77 -16.50 28.59
CA SER A 60 -11.16 -16.62 27.20
C SER A 60 -12.60 -16.14 27.01
N LYS A 61 -12.84 -15.43 25.91
CA LYS A 61 -14.16 -14.93 25.53
C LYS A 61 -14.72 -15.76 24.38
N SER A 62 -16.03 -15.83 24.28
CA SER A 62 -16.68 -16.28 23.06
C SER A 62 -16.39 -15.32 21.90
N GLU A 63 -16.58 -15.80 20.66
CA GLU A 63 -16.41 -14.98 19.46
C GLU A 63 -17.26 -13.69 19.51
N ILE A 64 -18.48 -13.79 20.03
CA ILE A 64 -19.42 -12.67 20.13
C ILE A 64 -18.98 -11.65 21.19
N GLU A 65 -18.54 -12.12 22.35
CA GLU A 65 -18.04 -11.25 23.42
C GLU A 65 -16.76 -10.52 23.01
N ALA A 66 -15.84 -11.23 22.35
CA ALA A 66 -14.60 -10.64 21.84
C ALA A 66 -14.88 -9.57 20.77
N LEU A 67 -15.80 -9.84 19.83
CA LEU A 67 -16.23 -8.85 18.84
C LEU A 67 -16.92 -7.64 19.47
N ALA A 68 -17.79 -7.85 20.46
CA ALA A 68 -18.48 -6.76 21.15
C ALA A 68 -17.50 -5.87 21.91
N GLU A 69 -16.53 -6.46 22.62
CA GLU A 69 -15.46 -5.74 23.29
C GLU A 69 -14.58 -4.98 22.31
N LEU A 70 -14.13 -5.64 21.23
CA LEU A 70 -13.28 -5.01 20.24
C LEU A 70 -14.03 -3.86 19.53
N ARG A 71 -15.33 -4.00 19.30
CA ARG A 71 -16.17 -2.92 18.76
C ARG A 71 -16.27 -1.75 19.75
N ALA A 72 -16.35 -2.02 21.05
CA ALA A 72 -16.32 -0.97 22.07
C ALA A 72 -14.97 -0.25 22.14
N ILE A 73 -13.86 -0.96 21.90
CA ILE A 73 -12.52 -0.36 21.77
C ILE A 73 -12.44 0.48 20.49
N ALA A 74 -12.83 -0.07 19.34
CA ALA A 74 -12.75 0.60 18.05
C ALA A 74 -13.59 1.89 18.02
N LYS A 75 -14.76 1.90 18.67
CA LYS A 75 -15.60 3.12 18.82
C LYS A 75 -14.95 4.28 19.59
N LYS A 76 -13.81 4.06 20.26
CA LYS A 76 -13.04 5.15 20.86
C LYS A 76 -12.30 5.97 19.82
N ASN A 77 -12.00 5.36 18.66
CA ASN A 77 -11.40 6.04 17.54
C ASN A 77 -12.42 6.99 16.88
N LYS A 78 -11.96 8.17 16.48
CA LYS A 78 -12.71 9.23 15.82
C LYS A 78 -12.27 9.25 14.35
N VAL A 79 -13.18 8.85 13.47
CA VAL A 79 -12.93 8.88 12.02
C VAL A 79 -13.16 10.31 11.53
N ALA A 80 -12.08 11.10 11.47
CA ALA A 80 -12.08 12.45 10.93
C ALA A 80 -11.76 12.45 9.42
N ARG A 81 -12.26 13.47 8.71
CA ARG A 81 -11.89 13.71 7.31
C ARG A 81 -10.44 14.19 7.25
N SER A 82 -9.53 13.37 6.74
CA SER A 82 -8.09 13.68 6.78
C SER A 82 -7.59 14.16 5.42
N PHE A 83 -7.02 15.37 5.39
CA PHE A 83 -6.38 15.99 4.22
C PHE A 83 -4.85 16.09 4.40
N ILE A 84 -4.27 15.18 5.19
CA ILE A 84 -2.85 15.21 5.56
C ILE A 84 -1.94 14.85 4.37
N GLY A 85 -2.38 13.89 3.54
CA GLY A 85 -1.57 13.36 2.43
C GLY A 85 -0.34 12.61 2.93
N ALA A 86 0.84 13.04 2.50
CA ALA A 86 2.12 12.40 2.87
C ALA A 86 2.20 10.91 2.48
N GLY A 87 1.66 10.55 1.31
CA GLY A 87 1.68 9.18 0.78
C GLY A 87 0.47 8.33 1.14
N TYR A 88 -0.51 8.89 1.88
CA TYR A 88 -1.76 8.23 2.23
C TYR A 88 -2.95 9.14 1.92
N TYR A 89 -3.89 8.63 1.12
CA TYR A 89 -5.02 9.38 0.60
C TYR A 89 -6.26 8.52 0.73
N ASP A 90 -7.37 9.05 1.24
CA ASP A 90 -8.57 8.22 1.34
C ASP A 90 -9.06 7.85 -0.07
N CYS A 91 -9.63 6.67 -0.19
CA CYS A 91 -10.15 6.19 -1.45
C CYS A 91 -11.41 5.35 -1.23
N ILE A 92 -12.11 5.10 -2.32
CA ILE A 92 -13.29 4.26 -2.34
C ILE A 92 -12.83 2.86 -2.73
N THR A 93 -12.87 1.92 -1.78
CA THR A 93 -12.79 0.50 -2.12
C THR A 93 -14.09 0.10 -2.81
N PRO A 94 -14.08 -0.31 -4.10
CA PRO A 94 -15.31 -0.72 -4.76
C PRO A 94 -15.98 -1.86 -3.97
N PRO A 95 -17.28 -1.78 -3.64
CA PRO A 95 -17.94 -2.78 -2.80
C PRO A 95 -17.80 -4.21 -3.33
N VAL A 96 -17.82 -4.40 -4.65
CA VAL A 96 -17.60 -5.70 -5.29
C VAL A 96 -16.20 -6.26 -5.00
N ILE A 97 -15.18 -5.41 -4.90
CA ILE A 97 -13.80 -5.82 -4.58
C ILE A 97 -13.66 -6.09 -3.08
N GLN A 98 -14.21 -5.22 -2.23
CA GLN A 98 -14.21 -5.44 -0.77
C GLN A 98 -14.85 -6.78 -0.43
N ARG A 99 -16.06 -7.02 -0.94
CA ARG A 99 -16.84 -8.21 -0.61
C ARG A 99 -16.24 -9.50 -1.18
N ASN A 100 -15.77 -9.46 -2.44
CA ASN A 100 -15.39 -10.67 -3.17
C ASN A 100 -13.88 -10.94 -3.20
N ILE A 101 -13.05 -10.05 -2.63
CA ILE A 101 -11.60 -10.27 -2.43
C ILE A 101 -11.23 -10.13 -0.96
N LEU A 102 -11.34 -8.92 -0.39
CA LEU A 102 -10.86 -8.64 0.98
C LEU A 102 -11.59 -9.49 2.03
N GLU A 103 -12.91 -9.64 1.86
CA GLU A 103 -13.78 -10.39 2.78
C GLU A 103 -14.03 -11.84 2.30
N ASN A 104 -13.28 -12.33 1.30
CA ASN A 104 -13.45 -13.66 0.71
C ASN A 104 -12.27 -14.60 1.07
N PRO A 105 -12.49 -15.67 1.88
CA PRO A 105 -11.42 -16.59 2.28
C PRO A 105 -10.79 -17.34 1.11
N GLY A 106 -11.45 -17.44 -0.04
CA GLY A 106 -10.86 -17.99 -1.26
C GLY A 106 -9.63 -17.21 -1.74
N TRP A 107 -9.56 -15.90 -1.41
CA TRP A 107 -8.46 -15.01 -1.81
C TRP A 107 -7.40 -14.82 -0.72
N TYR A 108 -7.76 -14.80 0.56
CA TYR A 108 -6.84 -14.45 1.64
C TYR A 108 -6.24 -15.64 2.41
N THR A 109 -6.75 -16.86 2.24
CA THR A 109 -6.27 -18.02 3.01
C THR A 109 -5.17 -18.83 2.33
N ALA A 110 -4.95 -18.64 1.03
CA ALA A 110 -3.79 -19.18 0.35
C ALA A 110 -2.51 -18.43 0.74
N TYR A 111 -1.36 -18.95 0.35
CA TYR A 111 -0.07 -18.29 0.56
C TYR A 111 0.63 -18.00 -0.78
N THR A 112 1.92 -17.73 -0.72
CA THR A 112 2.79 -17.56 -1.90
C THR A 112 2.50 -18.63 -2.96
N PRO A 113 2.38 -18.27 -4.25
CA PRO A 113 2.08 -19.20 -5.34
C PRO A 113 3.31 -20.07 -5.70
N TYR A 114 3.80 -20.86 -4.74
CA TYR A 114 4.92 -21.80 -4.94
C TYR A 114 4.56 -22.92 -5.93
N GLN A 115 3.33 -23.41 -5.86
CA GLN A 115 2.75 -24.38 -6.78
C GLN A 115 1.91 -23.62 -7.80
N ALA A 116 2.47 -23.34 -8.97
CA ALA A 116 1.91 -22.40 -9.93
C ALA A 116 0.61 -22.91 -10.57
N GLU A 117 0.53 -24.23 -10.79
CA GLU A 117 -0.56 -24.93 -11.46
C GLU A 117 -1.90 -24.77 -10.71
N ILE A 118 -1.85 -24.61 -9.39
CA ILE A 118 -2.99 -24.40 -8.48
C ILE A 118 -3.01 -22.97 -7.90
N ALA A 119 -2.43 -22.02 -8.63
CA ALA A 119 -2.32 -20.62 -8.24
C ALA A 119 -2.44 -19.64 -9.42
N GLN A 120 -2.97 -20.10 -10.56
CA GLN A 120 -3.03 -19.29 -11.78
C GLN A 120 -3.91 -18.04 -11.63
N GLY A 121 -4.92 -18.07 -10.75
CA GLY A 121 -5.80 -16.95 -10.47
C GLY A 121 -5.05 -15.76 -9.87
N ARG A 122 -4.42 -15.95 -8.71
CA ARG A 122 -3.62 -14.87 -8.08
C ARG A 122 -2.36 -14.51 -8.85
N LEU A 123 -1.77 -15.45 -9.60
CA LEU A 123 -0.66 -15.13 -10.50
C LEU A 123 -1.09 -14.22 -11.66
N GLU A 124 -2.28 -14.44 -12.25
CA GLU A 124 -2.84 -13.54 -13.27
C GLU A 124 -3.12 -12.15 -12.67
N ALA A 125 -3.73 -12.07 -11.49
CA ALA A 125 -3.98 -10.80 -10.80
C ALA A 125 -2.68 -10.02 -10.49
N LEU A 126 -1.62 -10.71 -10.07
CA LEU A 126 -0.30 -10.10 -9.87
C LEU A 126 0.37 -9.69 -11.19
N LEU A 127 0.12 -10.39 -12.28
CA LEU A 127 0.58 -9.96 -13.61
C LEU A 127 -0.18 -8.70 -14.07
N ASN A 128 -1.49 -8.60 -13.78
CA ASN A 128 -2.26 -7.37 -14.01
C ASN A 128 -1.68 -6.21 -13.18
N PHE A 129 -1.33 -6.45 -11.91
CA PHE A 129 -0.64 -5.45 -11.08
C PHE A 129 0.66 -4.99 -11.74
N GLN A 130 1.52 -5.91 -12.18
CA GLN A 130 2.78 -5.56 -12.84
C GLN A 130 2.56 -4.77 -14.12
N GLN A 131 1.61 -5.18 -14.97
CA GLN A 131 1.28 -4.47 -16.21
C GLN A 131 0.75 -3.06 -15.93
N MET A 132 -0.12 -2.91 -14.92
CA MET A 132 -0.63 -1.61 -14.48
C MET A 132 0.52 -0.67 -14.07
N ILE A 133 1.48 -1.17 -13.30
CA ILE A 133 2.63 -0.36 -12.88
C ILE A 133 3.54 -0.03 -14.07
N ILE A 134 3.81 -0.98 -14.97
CA ILE A 134 4.59 -0.77 -16.20
C ILE A 134 3.98 0.36 -17.02
N ASP A 135 2.68 0.30 -17.30
CA ASP A 135 1.99 1.29 -18.13
C ASP A 135 1.95 2.66 -17.45
N LEU A 136 1.67 2.72 -16.14
CA LEU A 136 1.56 3.98 -15.43
C LEU A 136 2.92 4.65 -15.20
N THR A 137 4.00 3.89 -15.04
CA THR A 137 5.35 4.43 -14.82
C THR A 137 6.17 4.57 -16.10
N ALA A 138 5.73 3.96 -17.20
CA ALA A 138 6.46 3.85 -18.48
C ALA A 138 7.86 3.20 -18.33
N LEU A 139 8.00 2.27 -17.39
CA LEU A 139 9.22 1.48 -17.16
C LEU A 139 9.02 0.04 -17.60
N ASP A 140 10.12 -0.65 -17.90
CA ASP A 140 10.07 -1.91 -18.66
C ASP A 140 9.57 -3.12 -17.85
N ILE A 141 9.75 -3.09 -16.53
CA ILE A 141 9.44 -4.22 -15.65
C ILE A 141 9.07 -3.77 -14.24
N ALA A 142 8.06 -4.42 -13.64
CA ALA A 142 7.62 -4.20 -12.25
C ALA A 142 7.54 -5.51 -11.46
N ASN A 143 7.73 -5.44 -10.14
CA ASN A 143 7.65 -6.59 -9.26
C ASN A 143 6.21 -6.86 -8.74
N ALA A 144 6.03 -7.96 -8.02
CA ALA A 144 4.77 -8.38 -7.42
C ALA A 144 4.64 -7.89 -5.96
N SER A 145 4.88 -6.58 -5.80
CA SER A 145 4.84 -5.73 -4.59
C SER A 145 6.04 -5.77 -3.65
N LEU A 146 6.20 -4.65 -2.93
CA LEU A 146 7.00 -4.47 -1.70
C LEU A 146 6.09 -4.08 -0.52
N LEU A 147 6.67 -3.80 0.64
CA LEU A 147 5.96 -3.63 1.91
C LEU A 147 5.24 -2.28 2.05
N ASP A 148 5.93 -1.19 1.73
CA ASP A 148 5.46 0.20 1.78
C ASP A 148 6.39 1.09 0.92
N GLU A 149 6.01 2.35 0.68
CA GLU A 149 6.79 3.26 -0.17
C GLU A 149 8.21 3.49 0.37
N ALA A 150 8.34 3.67 1.68
CA ALA A 150 9.60 4.00 2.32
C ALA A 150 10.63 2.87 2.21
N THR A 151 10.18 1.63 2.38
CA THR A 151 11.00 0.43 2.15
C THR A 151 11.26 0.21 0.67
N ALA A 152 10.30 0.50 -0.23
CA ALA A 152 10.53 0.43 -1.67
C ALA A 152 11.64 1.41 -2.13
N ALA A 153 11.64 2.64 -1.60
CA ALA A 153 12.71 3.60 -1.85
C ALA A 153 14.07 3.10 -1.34
N ALA A 154 14.12 2.44 -0.17
CA ALA A 154 15.35 1.84 0.35
C ALA A 154 15.84 0.63 -0.47
N GLU A 155 14.92 -0.18 -1.01
CA GLU A 155 15.27 -1.22 -1.97
C GLU A 155 15.79 -0.62 -3.29
N ALA A 156 15.28 0.53 -3.71
CA ALA A 156 15.76 1.24 -4.90
C ALA A 156 17.17 1.79 -4.68
N MET A 157 17.46 2.36 -3.50
CA MET A 157 18.82 2.73 -3.10
C MET A 157 19.75 1.50 -3.13
N SER A 158 19.29 0.36 -2.62
CA SER A 158 20.08 -0.89 -2.62
C SER A 158 20.35 -1.41 -4.03
N LEU A 159 19.36 -1.34 -4.94
CA LEU A 159 19.53 -1.65 -6.36
C LEU A 159 20.58 -0.73 -7.00
N CYS A 160 20.46 0.59 -6.80
CA CYS A 160 21.41 1.56 -7.36
C CYS A 160 22.84 1.28 -6.89
N HIS A 161 23.02 0.99 -5.60
CA HIS A 161 24.32 0.65 -5.02
C HIS A 161 24.89 -0.66 -5.57
N ALA A 162 24.04 -1.65 -5.88
CA ALA A 162 24.47 -2.90 -6.50
C ALA A 162 24.89 -2.72 -7.97
N VAL A 163 24.26 -1.81 -8.70
CA VAL A 163 24.54 -1.52 -10.12
C VAL A 163 25.75 -0.60 -10.28
N VAL A 164 25.90 0.41 -9.41
CA VAL A 164 27.02 1.36 -9.42
C VAL A 164 27.87 1.14 -8.15
N PRO A 165 28.62 0.03 -8.08
CA PRO A 165 29.34 -0.34 -6.87
C PRO A 165 30.49 0.62 -6.57
N LYS A 166 31.00 0.55 -5.32
CA LYS A 166 32.15 1.31 -4.77
C LYS A 166 31.87 2.76 -4.39
N ARG A 167 30.85 3.39 -4.98
CA ARG A 167 30.37 4.72 -4.61
C ARG A 167 29.54 4.62 -3.32
N LYS A 168 29.61 5.65 -2.46
CA LYS A 168 29.04 5.60 -1.09
C LYS A 168 27.94 6.61 -0.83
N THR A 169 27.74 7.58 -1.71
CA THR A 169 26.80 8.67 -1.47
C THR A 169 25.51 8.45 -2.25
N PHE A 170 24.37 8.59 -1.56
CA PHE A 170 23.04 8.61 -2.18
C PHE A 170 22.38 9.96 -1.87
N PHE A 171 21.94 10.65 -2.91
CA PHE A 171 21.22 11.92 -2.73
C PHE A 171 19.73 11.66 -2.50
N VAL A 172 19.11 12.45 -1.64
CA VAL A 172 17.66 12.41 -1.40
C VAL A 172 17.15 13.84 -1.39
N ALA A 173 16.16 14.13 -2.23
CA ALA A 173 15.52 15.44 -2.22
C ALA A 173 14.85 15.71 -0.86
N ASP A 174 15.03 16.91 -0.33
CA ASP A 174 14.44 17.33 0.95
C ASP A 174 12.90 17.42 0.92
N ASN A 175 12.32 17.43 -0.27
CA ASN A 175 10.89 17.42 -0.53
C ASN A 175 10.29 16.01 -0.76
N CYS A 176 11.04 14.94 -0.47
CA CYS A 176 10.47 13.60 -0.30
C CYS A 176 9.64 13.50 0.99
N HIS A 177 8.78 12.48 1.10
CA HIS A 177 8.04 12.27 2.33
C HIS A 177 8.98 12.01 3.53
N PRO A 178 8.76 12.64 4.71
CA PRO A 178 9.69 12.53 5.84
C PRO A 178 9.96 11.09 6.31
N GLN A 179 8.92 10.23 6.31
CA GLN A 179 9.06 8.82 6.66
C GLN A 179 9.90 8.04 5.64
N THR A 180 9.84 8.41 4.36
CA THR A 180 10.68 7.82 3.30
C THR A 180 12.15 8.15 3.54
N ILE A 181 12.45 9.41 3.85
CA ILE A 181 13.81 9.86 4.21
C ILE A 181 14.33 9.11 5.45
N ALA A 182 13.51 8.99 6.49
CA ALA A 182 13.89 8.33 7.74
C ALA A 182 14.23 6.84 7.55
N VAL A 183 13.45 6.11 6.74
CA VAL A 183 13.72 4.70 6.43
C VAL A 183 14.98 4.55 5.58
N LEU A 184 15.22 5.44 4.60
CA LEU A 184 16.46 5.46 3.81
C LEU A 184 17.69 5.64 4.70
N GLN A 185 17.68 6.64 5.59
CA GLN A 185 18.77 6.87 6.55
C GLN A 185 19.01 5.64 7.43
N THR A 186 17.93 5.01 7.90
CA THR A 186 18.00 3.80 8.73
C THR A 186 18.63 2.63 7.98
N ARG A 187 18.25 2.41 6.71
CA ARG A 187 18.75 1.33 5.86
C ARG A 187 20.18 1.58 5.36
N ALA A 188 20.55 2.84 5.16
CA ALA A 188 21.88 3.26 4.73
C ALA A 188 22.95 3.08 5.84
N LYS A 189 22.59 3.40 7.09
CA LYS A 189 23.49 3.37 8.25
C LYS A 189 24.30 2.08 8.41
N PRO A 190 23.71 0.86 8.45
CA PRO A 190 24.47 -0.37 8.62
C PRO A 190 25.34 -0.74 7.40
N LEU A 191 25.06 -0.16 6.23
CA LEU A 191 25.81 -0.38 4.99
C LEU A 191 26.94 0.62 4.79
N GLY A 192 27.06 1.63 5.67
CA GLY A 192 28.03 2.72 5.53
C GLY A 192 27.77 3.61 4.31
N ILE A 193 26.51 3.70 3.87
CA ILE A 193 26.06 4.60 2.81
C ILE A 193 25.82 5.99 3.42
N GLU A 194 26.34 7.04 2.79
CA GLU A 194 26.12 8.44 3.15
C GLU A 194 24.87 8.96 2.44
N ILE A 195 23.87 9.37 3.22
CA ILE A 195 22.68 10.06 2.70
C ILE A 195 22.94 11.56 2.69
N LYS A 196 22.90 12.19 1.50
CA LYS A 196 22.92 13.66 1.35
C LYS A 196 21.52 14.17 1.04
N ILE A 197 20.93 14.90 1.99
CA ILE A 197 19.60 15.51 1.85
C ILE A 197 19.76 16.95 1.38
N GLY A 198 18.96 17.38 0.41
CA GLY A 198 18.89 18.81 0.06
C GLY A 198 18.05 19.10 -1.19
N ASP A 199 18.14 20.35 -1.65
CA ASP A 199 17.45 20.86 -2.82
C ASP A 199 18.04 20.26 -4.12
N TYR A 200 17.21 19.53 -4.87
CA TYR A 200 17.59 18.86 -6.11
C TYR A 200 18.11 19.83 -7.18
N SER A 201 17.60 21.08 -7.20
CA SER A 201 17.94 22.09 -8.20
C SER A 201 19.38 22.60 -8.02
N ARG A 202 19.89 22.57 -6.78
CA ARG A 202 21.23 23.06 -6.41
C ARG A 202 22.25 21.93 -6.25
N PHE A 203 21.80 20.68 -6.16
CA PHE A 203 22.67 19.54 -5.98
C PHE A 203 23.59 19.35 -7.20
N LYS A 204 24.88 19.10 -6.94
CA LYS A 204 25.88 18.81 -7.97
C LYS A 204 26.34 17.37 -7.81
N PHE A 205 26.22 16.60 -8.88
CA PHE A 205 26.72 15.23 -8.91
C PHE A 205 28.24 15.21 -9.03
N ASP A 206 28.85 14.28 -8.31
CA ASP A 206 30.28 13.95 -8.36
C ASP A 206 30.46 12.44 -8.49
N ASP A 207 31.71 11.98 -8.60
CA ASP A 207 32.04 10.56 -8.78
C ASP A 207 31.76 9.68 -7.54
N ALA A 208 31.36 10.26 -6.40
CA ALA A 208 31.00 9.52 -5.19
C ALA A 208 29.50 9.17 -5.11
N VAL A 209 28.65 9.84 -5.90
CA VAL A 209 27.20 9.64 -5.91
C VAL A 209 26.82 8.46 -6.79
N PHE A 210 26.17 7.44 -6.23
CA PHE A 210 25.68 6.29 -7.01
C PHE A 210 24.23 6.40 -7.45
N GLY A 211 23.44 7.23 -6.77
CA GLY A 211 22.07 7.47 -7.15
C GLY A 211 21.42 8.61 -6.40
N ALA A 212 20.21 8.94 -6.83
CA ALA A 212 19.38 9.99 -6.28
C ALA A 212 17.93 9.54 -6.15
N LEU A 213 17.23 10.00 -5.10
CA LEU A 213 15.79 9.90 -4.95
C LEU A 213 15.14 11.28 -5.04
N ILE A 214 14.10 11.39 -5.87
CA ILE A 214 13.21 12.55 -6.00
C ILE A 214 11.74 12.10 -5.85
N GLN A 215 10.85 13.00 -5.43
CA GLN A 215 9.42 12.74 -5.28
C GLN A 215 8.60 13.46 -6.36
N TYR A 216 7.55 12.80 -6.88
CA TYR A 216 6.74 13.31 -7.99
C TYR A 216 5.23 12.92 -7.90
N PRO A 217 4.32 13.84 -7.54
CA PRO A 217 4.57 15.20 -7.04
C PRO A 217 5.35 15.23 -5.72
N ALA A 218 5.92 16.37 -5.36
CA ALA A 218 6.65 16.53 -4.11
C ALA A 218 5.75 16.40 -2.87
N THR A 219 6.36 16.24 -1.68
CA THR A 219 5.62 16.06 -0.43
C THR A 219 4.70 17.22 -0.05
N ASP A 220 4.92 18.41 -0.60
CA ASP A 220 4.14 19.63 -0.42
C ASP A 220 3.26 19.95 -1.64
N GLY A 221 3.17 19.02 -2.60
CA GLY A 221 2.29 19.07 -3.76
C GLY A 221 2.90 19.62 -5.04
N ALA A 222 4.10 20.21 -4.99
CA ALA A 222 4.72 20.82 -6.15
C ALA A 222 5.03 19.81 -7.27
N ILE A 223 4.78 20.23 -8.51
CA ILE A 223 5.18 19.51 -9.73
C ILE A 223 6.42 20.20 -10.33
N TYR A 224 7.52 19.45 -10.41
CA TYR A 224 8.80 19.92 -10.95
C TYR A 224 9.17 19.22 -12.26
N ASP A 225 9.94 19.90 -13.12
CA ASP A 225 10.59 19.26 -14.27
C ASP A 225 11.95 18.71 -13.85
N TYR A 226 12.05 17.38 -13.77
CA TYR A 226 13.28 16.69 -13.37
C TYR A 226 14.16 16.27 -14.55
N SER A 227 13.82 16.63 -15.81
CA SER A 227 14.54 16.16 -17.00
C SER A 227 16.03 16.53 -17.00
N ASP A 228 16.36 17.78 -16.62
CA ASP A 228 17.76 18.22 -16.48
C ASP A 228 18.47 17.51 -15.32
N PHE A 229 17.79 17.34 -14.18
CA PHE A 229 18.35 16.64 -13.02
C PHE A 229 18.73 15.19 -13.37
N VAL A 230 17.87 14.48 -14.11
CA VAL A 230 18.15 13.13 -14.61
C VAL A 230 19.35 13.13 -15.56
N THR A 231 19.39 14.08 -16.51
CA THR A 231 20.51 14.20 -17.44
C THR A 231 21.85 14.43 -16.73
N ARG A 232 21.86 15.28 -15.69
CA ARG A 232 23.05 15.53 -14.86
C ARG A 232 23.46 14.30 -14.05
N ALA A 233 22.51 13.56 -13.49
CA ALA A 233 22.78 12.33 -12.75
C ALA A 233 23.44 11.27 -13.66
N HIS A 234 22.84 11.02 -14.83
CA HIS A 234 23.35 10.06 -15.80
C HIS A 234 24.72 10.45 -16.35
N SER A 235 24.97 11.74 -16.59
CA SER A 235 26.28 12.25 -17.02
C SER A 235 27.38 11.98 -15.99
N ALA A 236 27.04 11.90 -14.70
CA ALA A 236 27.94 11.52 -13.62
C ALA A 236 27.97 10.00 -13.36
N GLY A 237 27.18 9.19 -14.08
CA GLY A 237 27.06 7.75 -13.90
C GLY A 237 26.25 7.32 -12.67
N ALA A 238 25.39 8.19 -12.14
CA ALA A 238 24.45 7.89 -11.05
C ALA A 238 23.07 7.51 -11.62
N LEU A 239 22.31 6.68 -10.90
CA LEU A 239 20.93 6.32 -11.27
C LEU A 239 19.89 7.23 -10.57
N VAL A 240 18.72 7.41 -11.19
CA VAL A 240 17.63 8.20 -10.61
C VAL A 240 16.42 7.33 -10.27
N VAL A 241 16.03 7.42 -9.00
CA VAL A 241 14.82 6.84 -8.43
C VAL A 241 13.77 7.95 -8.30
N VAL A 242 12.54 7.66 -8.73
CA VAL A 242 11.40 8.56 -8.53
C VAL A 242 10.36 7.88 -7.64
N ALA A 243 10.06 8.46 -6.49
CA ALA A 243 8.89 8.11 -5.70
C ALA A 243 7.67 8.85 -6.27
N ALA A 244 6.76 8.14 -6.94
CA ALA A 244 5.66 8.74 -7.68
C ALA A 244 4.27 8.26 -7.26
N ASP A 245 3.32 9.19 -7.19
CA ASP A 245 1.92 8.87 -6.87
C ASP A 245 1.23 8.21 -8.07
N ILE A 246 0.67 7.01 -7.87
CA ILE A 246 0.14 6.19 -8.95
C ILE A 246 -1.10 6.79 -9.63
N LEU A 247 -1.92 7.58 -8.92
CA LEU A 247 -3.09 8.25 -9.49
C LEU A 247 -2.66 9.51 -10.26
N ALA A 248 -1.70 10.26 -9.73
CA ALA A 248 -1.15 11.43 -10.41
C ALA A 248 -0.58 11.05 -11.80
N LEU A 249 0.06 9.88 -11.92
CA LEU A 249 0.59 9.37 -13.19
C LEU A 249 -0.45 9.09 -14.27
N THR A 250 -1.76 9.14 -13.96
CA THR A 250 -2.80 9.07 -14.99
C THR A 250 -2.93 10.38 -15.80
N LEU A 251 -2.50 11.51 -15.20
CA LEU A 251 -2.47 12.85 -15.81
C LEU A 251 -1.05 13.37 -16.05
N LEU A 252 -0.09 12.90 -15.25
CA LEU A 252 1.29 13.38 -15.28
C LEU A 252 2.18 12.53 -16.18
N LYS A 253 3.09 13.18 -16.91
CA LYS A 253 4.15 12.56 -17.70
C LYS A 253 4.92 11.59 -16.80
N PRO A 254 4.92 10.28 -17.11
CA PRO A 254 5.42 9.27 -16.19
C PRO A 254 6.95 9.23 -16.12
N PRO A 255 7.54 8.72 -15.01
CA PRO A 255 8.99 8.69 -14.78
C PRO A 255 9.82 8.13 -15.93
N GLY A 256 9.35 7.07 -16.58
CA GLY A 256 10.02 6.45 -17.70
C GLY A 256 10.22 7.37 -18.91
N GLU A 257 9.35 8.36 -19.11
CA GLU A 257 9.39 9.29 -20.25
C GLU A 257 10.31 10.49 -20.05
N PHE A 258 10.77 10.74 -18.83
CA PHE A 258 11.81 11.74 -18.53
C PHE A 258 13.11 11.11 -18.04
N GLY A 259 13.26 9.79 -18.23
CA GLY A 259 14.54 9.10 -18.09
C GLY A 259 14.83 8.48 -16.73
N ALA A 260 13.83 8.33 -15.84
CA ALA A 260 14.05 7.62 -14.58
C ALA A 260 14.53 6.17 -14.81
N ASP A 261 15.35 5.66 -13.87
CA ASP A 261 15.86 4.29 -13.87
C ASP A 261 14.98 3.35 -13.03
N VAL A 262 14.40 3.90 -11.95
CA VAL A 262 13.51 3.21 -11.02
C VAL A 262 12.35 4.12 -10.66
N ALA A 263 11.13 3.58 -10.60
CA ALA A 263 9.98 4.24 -10.00
C ALA A 263 9.44 3.38 -8.85
N VAL A 264 9.14 4.03 -7.72
CA VAL A 264 8.55 3.40 -6.54
C VAL A 264 7.38 4.23 -6.03
N GLY A 265 6.52 3.65 -5.22
CA GLY A 265 5.42 4.38 -4.61
C GLY A 265 4.41 3.44 -3.98
N ASN A 266 3.34 4.01 -3.44
CA ASN A 266 2.25 3.24 -2.85
C ASN A 266 1.07 3.11 -3.82
N THR A 267 0.46 1.92 -3.92
CA THR A 267 -0.81 1.74 -4.67
C THR A 267 -2.04 1.83 -3.77
N GLN A 268 -1.89 2.33 -2.53
CA GLN A 268 -2.98 2.41 -1.55
C GLN A 268 -4.24 3.08 -2.10
N ARG A 269 -4.10 4.25 -2.74
CA ARG A 269 -5.24 5.02 -3.25
C ARG A 269 -5.96 4.37 -4.44
N PHE A 270 -5.50 3.21 -4.92
CA PHE A 270 -6.26 2.35 -5.83
C PHE A 270 -7.11 1.37 -5.03
N GLY A 271 -8.07 1.91 -4.29
CA GLY A 271 -9.12 1.15 -3.63
C GLY A 271 -8.70 0.38 -2.37
N VAL A 272 -7.52 0.61 -1.79
CA VAL A 272 -7.11 -0.02 -0.52
C VAL A 272 -7.34 0.95 0.64
N PRO A 273 -8.03 0.57 1.74
CA PRO A 273 -8.28 1.47 2.86
C PRO A 273 -7.00 2.04 3.49
N LEU A 274 -7.10 3.21 4.13
CA LEU A 274 -5.98 3.85 4.83
C LEU A 274 -5.35 2.93 5.89
N GLY A 275 -6.17 2.19 6.63
CA GLY A 275 -5.74 1.12 7.54
C GLY A 275 -4.81 1.59 8.67
N PHE A 276 -4.85 2.88 9.02
CA PHE A 276 -3.91 3.49 9.98
C PHE A 276 -2.44 3.17 9.66
N GLY A 277 -2.11 3.09 8.36
CA GLY A 277 -0.75 2.88 7.86
C GLY A 277 -0.56 1.63 7.01
N GLY A 278 -1.52 0.69 7.01
CA GLY A 278 -1.44 -0.48 6.16
C GLY A 278 -2.43 -1.60 6.50
N PRO A 279 -2.30 -2.74 5.81
CA PRO A 279 -1.30 -3.05 4.79
C PRO A 279 -1.62 -2.39 3.43
N HIS A 280 -0.58 -2.01 2.68
CA HIS A 280 -0.69 -1.52 1.30
C HIS A 280 0.40 -2.12 0.44
N ALA A 281 0.13 -2.34 -0.85
CA ALA A 281 1.16 -2.78 -1.78
C ALA A 281 1.97 -1.60 -2.30
N ALA A 282 3.27 -1.57 -2.00
CA ALA A 282 4.17 -0.67 -2.69
C ALA A 282 4.57 -1.26 -4.04
N TYR A 283 4.67 -0.42 -5.05
CA TYR A 283 5.17 -0.82 -6.36
C TYR A 283 6.67 -0.53 -6.49
N PHE A 284 7.33 -1.32 -7.33
CA PHE A 284 8.71 -1.12 -7.72
C PHE A 284 8.84 -1.48 -9.20
N ALA A 285 9.16 -0.49 -10.02
CA ALA A 285 9.43 -0.67 -11.45
C ALA A 285 10.81 -0.14 -11.82
N THR A 286 11.43 -0.72 -12.84
CA THR A 286 12.78 -0.35 -13.29
C THR A 286 12.97 -0.70 -14.76
N ARG A 287 14.12 -0.32 -15.32
CA ARG A 287 14.53 -0.70 -16.68
C ARG A 287 14.92 -2.17 -16.76
N ASP A 288 14.68 -2.81 -17.90
CA ASP A 288 14.96 -4.24 -18.12
C ASP A 288 16.41 -4.65 -17.77
N PRO A 289 17.47 -3.86 -18.06
CA PRO A 289 18.84 -4.17 -17.68
C PRO A 289 19.02 -4.42 -16.17
N PHE A 290 18.19 -3.83 -15.31
CA PHE A 290 18.29 -3.93 -13.86
C PHE A 290 17.45 -5.06 -13.25
N LYS A 291 16.70 -5.84 -14.05
CA LYS A 291 15.80 -6.90 -13.56
C LYS A 291 16.46 -7.95 -12.66
N ARG A 292 17.77 -8.19 -12.83
CA ARG A 292 18.54 -9.12 -11.99
C ARG A 292 18.81 -8.61 -10.57
N HIS A 293 18.66 -7.30 -10.34
CA HIS A 293 18.84 -6.64 -9.06
C HIS A 293 17.51 -6.27 -8.38
N MET A 294 16.38 -6.48 -9.06
CA MET A 294 15.05 -6.20 -8.53
C MET A 294 14.77 -6.99 -7.25
N ALA A 295 14.23 -6.30 -6.23
CA ALA A 295 13.78 -6.89 -4.98
C ALA A 295 12.41 -7.56 -5.13
N GLY A 296 12.18 -8.61 -4.33
CA GLY A 296 10.89 -9.29 -4.26
C GLY A 296 10.56 -10.17 -5.47
N ARG A 297 9.32 -10.68 -5.43
CA ARG A 297 8.78 -11.63 -6.41
C ARG A 297 8.49 -10.94 -7.73
N LEU A 298 8.50 -11.71 -8.80
CA LEU A 298 8.15 -11.27 -10.15
C LEU A 298 7.34 -12.39 -10.79
N VAL A 299 6.16 -12.12 -11.29
CA VAL A 299 5.39 -13.05 -12.12
C VAL A 299 5.86 -12.93 -13.57
N GLY A 300 6.07 -14.07 -14.22
CA GLY A 300 6.40 -14.15 -15.64
C GLY A 300 5.47 -15.11 -16.37
N VAL A 301 5.26 -14.84 -17.65
CA VAL A 301 4.56 -15.74 -18.58
C VAL A 301 5.54 -16.83 -19.03
N SER A 302 5.06 -18.07 -19.04
CA SER A 302 5.75 -19.28 -19.46
C SER A 302 4.77 -20.15 -20.26
N HIS A 303 5.16 -21.37 -20.58
CA HIS A 303 4.28 -22.39 -21.14
C HIS A 303 4.24 -23.62 -20.24
N ASP A 304 3.11 -24.33 -20.23
CA ASP A 304 2.97 -25.64 -19.58
C ASP A 304 3.48 -26.79 -20.47
N ALA A 305 3.30 -28.03 -20.03
CA ALA A 305 3.73 -29.23 -20.76
C ALA A 305 3.00 -29.44 -22.11
N GLU A 306 1.83 -28.83 -22.29
CA GLU A 306 1.05 -28.87 -23.54
C GLU A 306 1.32 -27.64 -24.42
N GLY A 307 2.23 -26.75 -24.02
CA GLY A 307 2.56 -25.53 -24.75
C GLY A 307 1.56 -24.38 -24.56
N ARG A 308 0.63 -24.49 -23.60
CA ARG A 308 -0.35 -23.42 -23.30
C ARG A 308 0.32 -22.33 -22.46
N PRO A 309 0.01 -21.04 -22.68
CA PRO A 309 0.49 -19.97 -21.80
C PRO A 309 0.07 -20.19 -20.35
N ALA A 310 1.03 -20.08 -19.43
CA ALA A 310 0.83 -20.23 -17.99
C ALA A 310 1.72 -19.26 -17.22
N TYR A 311 1.30 -18.87 -16.02
CA TYR A 311 2.01 -17.92 -15.18
C TYR A 311 2.84 -18.63 -14.11
N ARG A 312 3.97 -18.06 -13.71
CA ARG A 312 4.77 -18.55 -12.57
C ARG A 312 5.65 -17.46 -11.98
N LEU A 313 6.19 -17.69 -10.79
CA LEU A 313 7.26 -16.84 -10.25
C LEU A 313 8.54 -17.00 -11.09
N ALA A 314 9.07 -15.88 -11.57
CA ALA A 314 10.20 -15.79 -12.46
C ALA A 314 11.45 -15.25 -11.75
N LEU A 315 12.63 -15.65 -12.24
CA LEU A 315 13.93 -15.22 -11.72
C LEU A 315 14.09 -15.41 -10.20
N GLN A 316 13.52 -16.48 -9.64
CA GLN A 316 13.50 -16.75 -8.19
C GLN A 316 14.89 -16.89 -7.56
N THR A 317 15.95 -17.11 -8.36
CA THR A 317 17.32 -17.10 -7.85
C THR A 317 17.77 -15.76 -7.27
N ARG A 318 16.98 -14.68 -7.40
CA ARG A 318 17.20 -13.41 -6.71
C ARG A 318 16.77 -13.45 -5.24
N GLU A 319 15.84 -14.33 -4.89
CA GLU A 319 15.12 -14.31 -3.61
C GLU A 319 15.88 -15.05 -2.50
N GLN A 320 15.58 -14.67 -1.25
CA GLN A 320 16.24 -15.15 -0.04
C GLN A 320 16.21 -16.68 0.12
N HIS A 321 15.16 -17.36 -0.34
CA HIS A 321 15.02 -18.80 -0.15
C HIS A 321 15.97 -19.62 -1.04
N ILE A 322 16.59 -19.00 -2.06
CA ILE A 322 17.64 -19.60 -2.87
C ILE A 322 19.01 -19.00 -2.51
N ARG A 323 19.12 -17.67 -2.48
CA ARG A 323 20.41 -16.97 -2.36
C ARG A 323 20.80 -16.54 -0.96
N ARG A 324 19.90 -16.62 0.02
CA ARG A 324 20.16 -16.27 1.43
C ARG A 324 20.76 -14.86 1.54
N ASP A 325 21.98 -14.75 2.08
CA ASP A 325 22.75 -13.52 2.24
C ASP A 325 23.11 -12.82 0.92
N LYS A 326 23.12 -13.55 -0.20
CA LYS A 326 23.41 -13.01 -1.54
C LYS A 326 22.16 -12.64 -2.34
N ALA A 327 20.99 -12.68 -1.71
CA ALA A 327 19.73 -12.29 -2.33
C ALA A 327 19.71 -10.77 -2.58
N THR A 328 18.82 -10.33 -3.47
CA THR A 328 18.68 -8.89 -3.76
C THR A 328 18.04 -8.13 -2.61
N SER A 329 17.25 -8.81 -1.76
CA SER A 329 16.60 -8.29 -0.57
C SER A 329 16.29 -9.44 0.40
N ASN A 330 16.04 -9.09 1.66
CA ASN A 330 15.56 -10.02 2.69
C ASN A 330 14.04 -10.26 2.65
N ILE A 331 13.30 -9.57 1.78
CA ILE A 331 11.85 -9.68 1.68
C ILE A 331 11.40 -11.12 1.36
N CYS A 332 10.33 -11.58 2.00
CA CYS A 332 9.72 -12.90 1.78
C CYS A 332 8.20 -12.80 1.66
N THR A 333 7.52 -12.51 2.77
CA THR A 333 6.14 -12.05 2.73
C THR A 333 6.14 -10.62 2.22
N ALA A 334 5.27 -10.34 1.26
CA ALA A 334 5.03 -9.01 0.70
C ALA A 334 3.53 -8.69 0.85
N GLN A 335 2.94 -7.95 -0.08
CA GLN A 335 1.59 -7.39 0.04
C GLN A 335 0.66 -7.89 -1.08
N VAL A 336 0.71 -9.20 -1.36
CA VAL A 336 0.02 -9.82 -2.51
C VAL A 336 -1.48 -9.51 -2.52
N LEU A 337 -2.21 -9.68 -1.42
CA LEU A 337 -3.65 -9.44 -1.37
C LEU A 337 -3.99 -7.98 -1.73
N LEU A 338 -3.15 -7.03 -1.32
CA LEU A 338 -3.36 -5.61 -1.55
C LEU A 338 -2.97 -5.21 -2.98
N ALA A 339 -1.96 -5.87 -3.55
CA ALA A 339 -1.62 -5.75 -4.97
C ALA A 339 -2.74 -6.30 -5.86
N VAL A 340 -3.39 -7.40 -5.44
CA VAL A 340 -4.60 -7.92 -6.09
C VAL A 340 -5.71 -6.87 -6.05
N ILE A 341 -6.03 -6.29 -4.87
CA ILE A 341 -7.06 -5.24 -4.76
C ILE A 341 -6.76 -4.06 -5.68
N ALA A 342 -5.52 -3.54 -5.67
CA ALA A 342 -5.13 -2.42 -6.52
C ALA A 342 -5.20 -2.74 -8.02
N SER A 343 -4.80 -3.96 -8.43
CA SER A 343 -4.94 -4.40 -9.83
C SER A 343 -6.40 -4.50 -10.25
N MET A 344 -7.27 -4.98 -9.35
CA MET A 344 -8.69 -5.13 -9.60
C MET A 344 -9.42 -3.79 -9.63
N TYR A 345 -8.95 -2.80 -8.86
CA TYR A 345 -9.38 -1.42 -8.97
C TYR A 345 -9.08 -0.86 -10.37
N ALA A 346 -7.87 -1.05 -10.88
CA ALA A 346 -7.51 -0.62 -12.23
C ALA A 346 -8.26 -1.39 -13.34
N VAL A 347 -8.50 -2.70 -13.16
CA VAL A 347 -9.33 -3.50 -14.07
C VAL A 347 -10.77 -2.99 -14.12
N TYR A 348 -11.34 -2.64 -12.97
CA TYR A 348 -12.74 -2.24 -12.86
C TYR A 348 -12.99 -0.82 -13.40
N HIS A 349 -12.04 0.10 -13.21
CA HIS A 349 -12.16 1.48 -13.68
C HIS A 349 -11.63 1.67 -15.11
N GLY A 350 -10.65 0.86 -15.53
CA GLY A 350 -9.92 1.04 -16.77
C GLY A 350 -9.18 2.39 -16.88
N PRO A 351 -8.53 2.68 -18.01
CA PRO A 351 -7.79 3.93 -18.18
C PRO A 351 -8.68 5.18 -18.10
N LYS A 352 -9.91 5.09 -18.64
CA LYS A 352 -10.86 6.21 -18.64
C LYS A 352 -11.38 6.54 -17.25
N GLY A 353 -11.75 5.53 -16.46
CA GLY A 353 -12.25 5.73 -15.10
C GLY A 353 -11.16 6.29 -14.19
N LEU A 354 -9.95 5.75 -14.26
CA LEU A 354 -8.81 6.26 -13.48
C LEU A 354 -8.48 7.71 -13.82
N ARG A 355 -8.47 8.06 -15.12
CA ARG A 355 -8.27 9.45 -15.56
C ARG A 355 -9.39 10.37 -15.04
N ALA A 356 -10.65 9.95 -15.13
CA ALA A 356 -11.78 10.74 -14.63
C ALA A 356 -11.73 10.95 -13.10
N ILE A 357 -11.29 9.96 -12.34
CA ILE A 357 -11.05 10.09 -10.89
C ILE A 357 -9.96 11.14 -10.64
N ALA A 358 -8.82 11.04 -11.32
CA ALA A 358 -7.72 11.99 -11.17
C ALA A 358 -8.10 13.42 -11.59
N GLU A 359 -8.81 13.59 -12.70
CA GLU A 359 -9.31 14.88 -13.18
C GLU A 359 -10.28 15.51 -12.17
N ARG A 360 -11.17 14.70 -11.57
CA ARG A 360 -12.09 15.17 -10.53
C ARG A 360 -11.34 15.64 -9.28
N VAL A 361 -10.37 14.86 -8.80
CA VAL A 361 -9.54 15.24 -7.64
C VAL A 361 -8.77 16.53 -7.94
N HIS A 362 -8.12 16.62 -9.11
CA HIS A 362 -7.37 17.79 -9.53
C HIS A 362 -8.25 19.04 -9.65
N ARG A 363 -9.44 18.91 -10.24
CA ARG A 363 -10.41 20.01 -10.38
C ARG A 363 -10.85 20.53 -9.02
N LEU A 364 -11.22 19.66 -8.08
CA LEU A 364 -11.61 20.07 -6.72
C LEU A 364 -10.46 20.76 -5.99
N THR A 365 -9.23 20.26 -6.16
CA THR A 365 -8.02 20.87 -5.59
C THR A 365 -7.79 22.28 -6.14
N SER A 366 -7.98 22.45 -7.45
CA SER A 366 -7.83 23.74 -8.12
C SER A 366 -8.93 24.72 -7.67
N GLN A 367 -10.17 24.26 -7.49
CA GLN A 367 -11.25 25.06 -6.91
C GLN A 367 -10.94 25.51 -5.48
N LEU A 368 -10.38 24.62 -4.65
CA LEU A 368 -9.92 25.01 -3.31
C LEU A 368 -8.83 26.09 -3.39
N ALA A 369 -7.82 25.90 -4.24
CA ALA A 369 -6.72 26.86 -4.36
C ALA A 369 -7.22 28.25 -4.79
N ASP A 370 -8.14 28.32 -5.75
CA ASP A 370 -8.72 29.58 -6.20
C ASP A 370 -9.62 30.21 -5.13
N GLY A 371 -10.41 29.40 -4.41
CA GLY A 371 -11.19 29.86 -3.26
C GLY A 371 -10.31 30.43 -2.13
N LEU A 372 -9.20 29.78 -1.81
CA LEU A 372 -8.24 30.26 -0.80
C LEU A 372 -7.54 31.55 -1.24
N ARG A 373 -7.16 31.67 -2.52
CA ARG A 373 -6.62 32.92 -3.07
C ARG A 373 -7.65 34.06 -2.99
N ALA A 374 -8.92 33.80 -3.26
CA ALA A 374 -9.99 34.78 -3.12
C ALA A 374 -10.20 35.25 -1.67
N LEU A 375 -9.86 34.41 -0.68
CA LEU A 375 -9.81 34.79 0.74
C LEU A 375 -8.53 35.55 1.13
N GLY A 376 -7.62 35.80 0.19
CA GLY A 376 -6.33 36.47 0.44
C GLY A 376 -5.22 35.55 0.96
N CYS A 377 -5.41 34.22 0.91
CA CYS A 377 -4.36 33.27 1.28
C CYS A 377 -3.28 33.20 0.19
N THR A 378 -2.02 33.00 0.60
CA THR A 378 -0.91 32.78 -0.32
C THR A 378 -0.70 31.28 -0.54
N ILE A 379 -0.80 30.84 -1.80
CA ILE A 379 -0.50 29.46 -2.21
C ILE A 379 0.92 29.44 -2.78
N SER A 380 1.81 28.62 -2.22
CA SER A 380 3.25 28.67 -2.53
C SER A 380 3.60 28.12 -3.91
N HIS A 381 2.77 27.22 -4.46
CA HIS A 381 3.01 26.56 -5.74
C HIS A 381 1.83 26.77 -6.70
N ASP A 382 2.12 27.20 -7.92
CA ASP A 382 1.10 27.31 -8.97
C ASP A 382 0.75 25.97 -9.62
N ASN A 383 1.68 25.02 -9.57
CA ASN A 383 1.57 23.72 -10.23
C ASN A 383 1.48 22.60 -9.20
N PHE A 384 0.37 21.88 -9.20
CA PHE A 384 0.11 20.78 -8.27
C PHE A 384 -0.90 19.79 -8.85
N PHE A 385 -0.93 18.57 -8.31
CA PHE A 385 -1.96 17.58 -8.63
C PHE A 385 -3.14 17.69 -7.68
N ASP A 386 -2.98 17.22 -6.44
CA ASP A 386 -4.05 17.10 -5.45
C ASP A 386 -3.70 17.75 -4.10
N THR A 387 -2.51 18.34 -3.99
CA THR A 387 -1.96 18.84 -2.74
C THR A 387 -1.58 20.30 -2.87
N VAL A 388 -2.09 21.16 -1.99
CA VAL A 388 -1.79 22.59 -1.96
C VAL A 388 -0.99 22.96 -0.72
N HIS A 389 0.02 23.81 -0.90
CA HIS A 389 0.82 24.43 0.15
C HIS A 389 0.28 25.84 0.39
N VAL A 390 -0.26 26.08 1.58
CA VAL A 390 -0.86 27.37 1.98
C VAL A 390 -0.02 28.01 3.07
N GLU A 391 0.40 29.25 2.85
CA GLU A 391 1.08 30.06 3.88
C GLU A 391 0.06 30.59 4.89
N VAL A 392 0.42 30.52 6.17
CA VAL A 392 -0.43 30.91 7.29
C VAL A 392 0.39 31.59 8.39
N GLU A 393 -0.27 32.37 9.25
CA GLU A 393 0.42 32.99 10.39
C GLU A 393 0.91 31.97 11.42
N SER A 394 0.07 30.98 11.72
CA SER A 394 0.38 29.86 12.62
C SER A 394 -0.30 28.58 12.16
N SER A 395 0.49 27.57 11.83
CA SER A 395 -0.04 26.24 11.47
C SER A 395 -0.76 25.59 12.65
N GLU A 396 -0.25 25.76 13.88
CA GLU A 396 -0.80 25.15 15.09
C GLU A 396 -2.25 25.61 15.34
N VAL A 397 -2.49 26.92 15.25
CA VAL A 397 -3.84 27.50 15.44
C VAL A 397 -4.81 26.97 14.38
N LEU A 398 -4.36 26.91 13.12
CA LEU A 398 -5.22 26.44 12.03
C LEU A 398 -5.53 24.95 12.15
N LEU A 399 -4.56 24.13 12.55
CA LEU A 399 -4.75 22.70 12.81
C LEU A 399 -5.74 22.47 13.97
N GLU A 400 -5.68 23.28 15.03
CA GLU A 400 -6.67 23.21 16.11
C GLU A 400 -8.09 23.56 15.63
N HIS A 401 -8.23 24.59 14.79
CA HIS A 401 -9.53 24.93 14.19
C HIS A 401 -10.05 23.81 13.29
N ALA A 402 -9.18 23.21 12.46
CA ALA A 402 -9.54 22.08 11.62
C ALA A 402 -9.99 20.86 12.43
N ALA A 403 -9.26 20.54 13.51
CA ALA A 403 -9.59 19.42 14.39
C ALA A 403 -10.96 19.61 15.08
N ARG A 404 -11.26 20.83 15.55
CA ARG A 404 -12.59 21.17 16.10
C ARG A 404 -13.70 21.06 15.05
N ALA A 405 -13.38 21.28 13.78
CA ALA A 405 -14.29 21.14 12.65
C ALA A 405 -14.38 19.69 12.11
N GLY A 406 -13.68 18.73 12.73
CA GLY A 406 -13.74 17.31 12.37
C GLY A 406 -12.86 16.91 11.18
N CYS A 407 -11.83 17.69 10.86
CA CYS A 407 -10.89 17.37 9.79
C CYS A 407 -9.42 17.56 10.21
N ASN A 408 -8.50 16.93 9.48
CA ASN A 408 -7.07 17.02 9.74
C ASN A 408 -6.33 17.65 8.57
N LEU A 409 -5.43 18.60 8.87
CA LEU A 409 -4.50 19.20 7.92
C LEU A 409 -3.07 18.81 8.29
N ARG A 410 -2.12 19.00 7.37
CA ARG A 410 -0.71 18.74 7.63
C ARG A 410 0.03 20.04 7.91
N ALA A 411 0.78 20.11 9.01
CA ALA A 411 1.77 21.18 9.18
C ALA A 411 2.97 20.93 8.25
N LEU A 412 3.36 21.95 7.47
CA LEU A 412 4.58 21.96 6.63
C LEU A 412 5.69 22.83 7.24
N GLY A 413 5.58 23.11 8.54
CA GLY A 413 6.38 24.08 9.26
C GLY A 413 5.47 24.98 10.12
N PRO A 414 6.02 25.93 10.89
CA PRO A 414 5.22 26.76 11.81
C PRO A 414 4.26 27.74 11.11
N ARG A 415 4.50 28.04 9.82
CA ARG A 415 3.79 29.08 9.05
C ARG A 415 3.22 28.57 7.74
N ALA A 416 3.02 27.26 7.63
CA ALA A 416 2.49 26.64 6.43
C ALA A 416 1.71 25.38 6.74
N VAL A 417 0.66 25.15 5.95
CA VAL A 417 -0.11 23.91 5.98
C VAL A 417 -0.23 23.30 4.59
N GLY A 418 -0.21 21.98 4.54
CA GLY A 418 -0.52 21.18 3.38
C GLY A 418 -1.95 20.66 3.46
N ILE A 419 -2.66 20.69 2.34
CA ILE A 419 -4.00 20.14 2.18
C ILE A 419 -3.99 19.22 0.96
N SER A 420 -4.20 17.92 1.18
CA SER A 420 -4.25 16.91 0.13
C SER A 420 -5.67 16.40 -0.06
N PHE A 421 -6.20 16.55 -1.27
CA PHE A 421 -7.48 16.01 -1.70
C PHE A 421 -7.34 14.61 -2.28
N ASP A 422 -8.46 13.92 -2.31
CA ASP A 422 -8.53 12.54 -2.75
C ASP A 422 -9.90 12.18 -3.33
N GLU A 423 -10.06 10.92 -3.74
CA GLU A 423 -11.25 10.42 -4.44
C GLU A 423 -12.55 10.67 -3.65
N THR A 424 -12.48 10.70 -2.32
CA THR A 424 -13.65 10.87 -1.45
C THR A 424 -14.09 12.32 -1.29
N THR A 425 -13.27 13.27 -1.74
CA THR A 425 -13.51 14.71 -1.58
C THR A 425 -14.76 15.15 -2.33
N THR A 426 -15.52 16.05 -1.71
CA THR A 426 -16.77 16.63 -2.22
C THR A 426 -16.72 18.16 -2.17
N PRO A 427 -17.61 18.87 -2.88
CA PRO A 427 -17.70 20.33 -2.76
C PRO A 427 -17.91 20.84 -1.32
N ARG A 428 -18.54 20.05 -0.44
CA ARG A 428 -18.73 20.41 0.97
C ARG A 428 -17.40 20.48 1.73
N ASP A 429 -16.41 19.70 1.33
CA ASP A 429 -15.08 19.75 1.92
C ASP A 429 -14.37 21.06 1.59
N ILE A 430 -14.60 21.61 0.39
CA ILE A 430 -14.10 22.94 0.00
C ILE A 430 -14.75 24.02 0.87
N GLU A 431 -16.08 23.98 1.02
CA GLU A 431 -16.81 24.92 1.88
C GLU A 431 -16.31 24.87 3.33
N LEU A 432 -16.12 23.66 3.86
CA LEU A 432 -15.57 23.43 5.20
C LEU A 432 -14.20 24.08 5.36
N LEU A 433 -13.27 23.80 4.45
CA LEU A 433 -11.92 24.34 4.50
C LEU A 433 -11.91 25.85 4.36
N MET A 434 -12.66 26.42 3.42
CA MET A 434 -12.77 27.87 3.28
C MET A 434 -13.32 28.54 4.54
N SER A 435 -14.27 27.91 5.25
CA SER A 435 -14.80 28.43 6.52
C SER A 435 -13.73 28.45 7.63
N ILE A 436 -12.87 27.42 7.68
CA ILE A 436 -11.76 27.32 8.63
C ILE A 436 -10.75 28.46 8.40
N PHE A 437 -10.40 28.72 7.14
CA PHE A 437 -9.46 29.80 6.78
C PHE A 437 -10.03 31.21 6.97
N ARG A 438 -11.35 31.38 6.87
CA ARG A 438 -12.02 32.67 7.13
C ARG A 438 -12.17 32.99 8.63
N GLY A 439 -12.23 31.98 9.49
CA GLY A 439 -12.47 32.15 10.92
C GLY A 439 -13.94 32.44 11.31
N THR A 440 -14.91 32.15 10.44
CA THR A 440 -16.36 32.35 10.70
C THR A 440 -17.17 31.10 10.35
N THR A 441 -18.19 30.78 11.16
CA THR A 441 -19.03 29.57 11.04
C THR A 441 -20.26 29.68 10.14
N VAL A 442 -20.40 30.72 9.31
CA VAL A 442 -21.64 30.95 8.53
C VAL A 442 -21.36 31.16 7.04
N ARG A 443 -22.16 30.45 6.21
CA ARG A 443 -22.22 30.58 4.74
C ARG A 443 -22.67 31.98 4.33
N ASP A 444 -21.93 32.54 3.37
CA ASP A 444 -22.43 33.39 2.28
C ASP A 444 -21.36 33.36 1.18
N PHE A 445 -21.04 32.16 0.70
CA PHE A 445 -20.81 32.05 -0.73
C PHE A 445 -22.17 31.63 -1.25
N ALA A 446 -22.82 32.52 -1.99
CA ALA A 446 -23.81 32.07 -2.96
C ALA A 446 -23.15 30.95 -3.77
N ASP A 447 -23.96 30.09 -4.38
CA ASP A 447 -23.55 29.18 -5.46
C ASP A 447 -23.02 29.99 -6.68
N ASP A 448 -22.15 30.96 -6.47
CA ASP A 448 -21.31 31.57 -7.48
C ASP A 448 -20.44 30.43 -7.96
N ASP A 449 -20.87 29.89 -9.10
CA ASP A 449 -20.16 28.97 -9.96
C ASP A 449 -18.66 29.30 -9.87
N LEU A 450 -17.94 28.57 -9.01
CA LEU A 450 -16.49 28.46 -9.05
C LEU A 450 -16.25 27.77 -10.38
N GLY A 451 -16.31 28.56 -11.46
CA GLY A 451 -16.36 28.09 -12.83
C GLY A 451 -15.18 27.17 -13.10
N GLU A 452 -15.10 26.59 -14.30
CA GLU A 452 -14.05 25.62 -14.57
C GLU A 452 -12.66 26.18 -14.21
N PRO A 453 -11.99 25.63 -13.17
CA PRO A 453 -10.71 26.16 -12.73
C PRO A 453 -9.67 25.84 -13.81
N PRO A 454 -8.65 26.69 -13.98
CA PRO A 454 -7.58 26.39 -14.92
C PRO A 454 -6.85 25.11 -14.51
N LEU A 455 -6.40 24.34 -15.49
CA LEU A 455 -5.54 23.18 -15.27
C LEU A 455 -4.24 23.66 -14.60
N ARG A 456 -3.93 23.14 -13.40
CA ARG A 456 -2.71 23.46 -12.63
C ARG A 456 -1.59 22.43 -12.85
N ILE A 457 -1.66 21.71 -13.98
CA ILE A 457 -0.61 20.81 -14.45
C ILE A 457 0.12 21.51 -15.61
N PRO A 458 1.43 21.78 -15.49
CA PRO A 458 2.17 22.50 -16.53
C PRO A 458 2.41 21.61 -17.75
N GLN A 459 2.57 22.23 -18.93
CA GLN A 459 2.68 21.53 -20.22
C GLN A 459 3.77 20.45 -20.24
N PHE A 460 4.92 20.68 -19.60
CA PHE A 460 6.02 19.70 -19.55
C PHE A 460 5.66 18.43 -18.76
N ALA A 461 4.70 18.55 -17.85
CA ALA A 461 4.26 17.48 -16.96
C ALA A 461 2.98 16.81 -17.45
N MET A 462 2.34 17.26 -18.53
CA MET A 462 1.12 16.62 -19.02
C MET A 462 1.43 15.26 -19.66
N ARG A 463 0.68 14.22 -19.27
CA ARG A 463 0.76 12.91 -19.90
C ARG A 463 0.12 12.95 -21.30
N THR A 464 0.86 12.48 -22.29
CA THR A 464 0.35 12.28 -23.65
C THR A 464 0.29 10.81 -24.05
N SER A 465 0.96 9.92 -23.32
CA SER A 465 0.98 8.49 -23.57
C SER A 465 -0.28 7.78 -23.07
N ASP A 466 -0.70 6.76 -23.80
CA ASP A 466 -1.74 5.84 -23.36
C ASP A 466 -1.23 4.93 -22.22
N PHE A 467 -2.16 4.35 -21.48
CA PHE A 467 -1.91 3.35 -20.45
C PHE A 467 -3.08 2.38 -20.37
N LEU A 468 -2.84 1.20 -19.78
CA LEU A 468 -3.84 0.16 -19.57
C LEU A 468 -4.56 -0.23 -20.88
N THR A 469 -3.81 -0.30 -21.97
CA THR A 469 -4.35 -0.64 -23.30
C THR A 469 -4.61 -2.13 -23.47
N HIS A 470 -4.05 -2.97 -22.58
CA HIS A 470 -4.31 -4.40 -22.56
C HIS A 470 -5.82 -4.66 -22.35
N PRO A 471 -6.44 -5.62 -23.08
CA PRO A 471 -7.88 -5.87 -23.01
C PRO A 471 -8.42 -6.09 -21.60
N ILE A 472 -7.61 -6.67 -20.70
CA ILE A 472 -8.02 -6.96 -19.32
C ILE A 472 -8.53 -5.73 -18.55
N PHE A 473 -8.04 -4.53 -18.88
CA PHE A 473 -8.44 -3.27 -18.25
C PHE A 473 -9.61 -2.58 -18.97
N ASN A 474 -10.23 -3.25 -19.95
CA ASN A 474 -11.25 -2.67 -20.82
C ASN A 474 -12.41 -3.66 -21.11
N THR A 475 -12.50 -4.76 -20.35
CA THR A 475 -13.50 -5.84 -20.57
C THR A 475 -14.34 -6.17 -19.33
N HIS A 476 -14.14 -5.47 -18.22
CA HIS A 476 -14.70 -5.82 -16.91
C HIS A 476 -15.32 -4.63 -16.18
N ASP A 477 -15.91 -3.71 -16.95
CA ASP A 477 -16.34 -2.39 -16.48
C ASP A 477 -17.68 -2.46 -15.73
N THR A 478 -18.46 -3.52 -15.90
CA THR A 478 -19.70 -3.75 -15.13
C THR A 478 -19.46 -4.60 -13.89
N GLU A 479 -20.26 -4.38 -12.84
CA GLU A 479 -20.15 -5.19 -11.61
C GLU A 479 -20.36 -6.70 -11.86
N THR A 480 -21.23 -7.06 -12.83
CA THR A 480 -21.46 -8.48 -13.18
C THR A 480 -20.24 -9.10 -13.85
N GLU A 481 -19.58 -8.39 -14.76
CA GLU A 481 -18.35 -8.87 -15.41
C GLU A 481 -17.22 -8.99 -14.40
N MET A 482 -17.06 -7.99 -13.54
CA MET A 482 -16.07 -8.00 -12.47
C MET A 482 -16.28 -9.17 -11.52
N LEU A 483 -17.51 -9.38 -11.05
CA LEU A 483 -17.85 -10.51 -10.19
C LEU A 483 -17.47 -11.86 -10.82
N ARG A 484 -17.79 -12.05 -12.11
CA ARG A 484 -17.45 -13.26 -12.86
C ARG A 484 -15.95 -13.41 -13.05
N TYR A 485 -15.24 -12.32 -13.32
CA TYR A 485 -13.78 -12.33 -13.46
C TYR A 485 -13.10 -12.73 -12.15
N LEU A 486 -13.48 -12.10 -11.03
CA LEU A 486 -12.98 -12.45 -9.70
C LEU A 486 -13.24 -13.91 -9.36
N LYS A 487 -14.45 -14.42 -9.60
CA LYS A 487 -14.77 -15.82 -9.31
C LYS A 487 -14.02 -16.80 -10.20
N LYS A 488 -13.81 -16.44 -11.47
CA LYS A 488 -12.99 -17.24 -12.41
C LYS A 488 -11.55 -17.37 -11.92
N LEU A 489 -10.93 -16.28 -11.47
CA LEU A 489 -9.58 -16.34 -10.91
C LEU A 489 -9.54 -17.13 -9.61
N GLU A 490 -10.45 -16.87 -8.67
CA GLU A 490 -10.56 -17.61 -7.41
C GLU A 490 -10.66 -19.12 -7.64
N SER A 491 -11.45 -19.55 -8.64
CA SER A 491 -11.65 -20.98 -8.96
C SER A 491 -10.39 -21.71 -9.48
N ARG A 492 -9.35 -20.98 -9.87
CA ARG A 492 -8.06 -21.52 -10.34
C ARG A 492 -7.04 -21.67 -9.22
N ASP A 493 -7.41 -21.30 -7.99
CA ASP A 493 -6.53 -21.27 -6.84
C ASP A 493 -6.98 -22.27 -5.77
N LEU A 494 -6.05 -23.08 -5.28
CA LEU A 494 -6.27 -23.89 -4.09
C LEU A 494 -6.00 -23.06 -2.84
N SER A 495 -7.00 -22.96 -1.97
CA SER A 495 -6.97 -22.22 -0.70
C SER A 495 -7.45 -23.08 0.48
N LEU A 496 -7.46 -22.55 1.70
CA LEU A 496 -7.92 -23.29 2.89
C LEU A 496 -9.42 -23.56 2.88
N THR A 497 -10.19 -22.92 1.98
CA THR A 497 -11.61 -23.26 1.78
C THR A 497 -11.79 -24.62 1.10
N THR A 498 -10.72 -25.19 0.54
CA THR A 498 -10.75 -26.45 -0.21
C THR A 498 -10.16 -27.60 0.58
N SER A 499 -8.94 -27.43 1.11
CA SER A 499 -8.21 -28.51 1.82
C SER A 499 -7.09 -27.95 2.70
N MET A 500 -6.50 -28.82 3.53
CA MET A 500 -5.26 -28.51 4.25
C MET A 500 -4.15 -28.16 3.27
N ILE A 501 -3.43 -27.06 3.54
CA ILE A 501 -2.19 -26.68 2.84
C ILE A 501 -1.03 -26.86 3.82
N PRO A 502 -0.40 -28.05 3.92
CA PRO A 502 0.55 -28.39 4.98
C PRO A 502 1.97 -27.84 4.70
N LEU A 503 2.08 -26.53 4.45
CA LEU A 503 3.35 -25.86 4.23
C LEU A 503 4.13 -25.72 5.54
N GLY A 504 5.21 -26.49 5.66
CA GLY A 504 6.19 -26.32 6.74
C GLY A 504 6.71 -24.87 6.79
N SER A 505 6.93 -24.36 8.00
CA SER A 505 7.33 -22.97 8.25
C SER A 505 6.29 -21.87 7.92
N CYS A 506 5.07 -22.23 7.48
CA CYS A 506 4.02 -21.25 7.17
C CYS A 506 2.85 -21.24 8.18
N THR A 507 2.66 -22.32 8.95
CA THR A 507 1.59 -22.45 9.95
C THR A 507 0.20 -22.08 9.39
N MET A 508 -0.21 -22.78 8.32
CA MET A 508 -1.49 -22.58 7.64
C MET A 508 -2.67 -23.06 8.51
N LYS A 509 -3.03 -22.25 9.51
CA LYS A 509 -4.13 -22.48 10.45
C LYS A 509 -5.41 -21.79 9.99
N LEU A 510 -6.49 -21.96 10.76
CA LEU A 510 -7.72 -21.21 10.57
C LEU A 510 -7.46 -19.68 10.68
N ASN A 511 -7.93 -18.94 9.67
CA ASN A 511 -8.17 -17.51 9.73
C ASN A 511 -9.67 -17.32 10.04
N ALA A 512 -10.04 -17.15 11.30
CA ALA A 512 -11.44 -17.23 11.68
C ALA A 512 -12.21 -15.97 11.23
N THR A 513 -13.45 -16.14 10.80
CA THR A 513 -14.26 -15.01 10.33
C THR A 513 -14.42 -13.92 11.40
N ALA A 514 -14.56 -14.29 12.67
CA ALA A 514 -14.61 -13.35 13.79
C ALA A 514 -13.31 -12.51 13.93
N GLU A 515 -12.15 -13.08 13.58
CA GLU A 515 -10.86 -12.35 13.57
C GLU A 515 -10.77 -11.39 12.38
N MET A 516 -11.46 -11.72 11.27
CA MET A 516 -11.38 -10.97 10.01
C MET A 516 -12.38 -9.82 9.92
N PHE A 517 -13.57 -9.88 10.54
CA PHE A 517 -14.56 -8.80 10.48
C PHE A 517 -14.02 -7.40 10.84
N PRO A 518 -13.18 -7.23 11.89
CA PRO A 518 -12.74 -5.91 12.31
C PRO A 518 -11.89 -5.16 11.27
N ILE A 519 -11.21 -5.85 10.36
CA ILE A 519 -10.28 -5.20 9.43
C ILE A 519 -10.99 -4.24 8.46
N SER A 520 -12.28 -4.43 8.21
CA SER A 520 -13.09 -3.55 7.35
C SER A 520 -13.95 -2.55 8.13
N TRP A 521 -13.90 -2.56 9.46
CA TRP A 521 -14.59 -1.55 10.27
C TRP A 521 -14.02 -0.16 9.99
N PRO A 522 -14.84 0.86 9.69
CA PRO A 522 -14.35 2.21 9.42
C PRO A 522 -13.46 2.77 10.53
N GLU A 523 -13.77 2.44 11.79
CA GLU A 523 -13.00 2.84 12.96
C GLU A 523 -11.56 2.29 12.99
N ILE A 524 -11.23 1.33 12.12
CA ILE A 524 -9.89 0.76 11.93
C ILE A 524 -9.37 1.10 10.52
N SER A 525 -10.20 0.89 9.49
CA SER A 525 -9.79 0.95 8.09
C SER A 525 -9.71 2.37 7.51
N LYS A 526 -10.41 3.35 8.11
CA LYS A 526 -10.51 4.73 7.59
C LYS A 526 -9.65 5.75 8.35
N LEU A 527 -8.84 5.33 9.30
CA LEU A 527 -7.93 6.22 10.01
C LEU A 527 -6.67 6.49 9.19
N HIS A 528 -6.30 7.78 9.10
CA HIS A 528 -5.04 8.18 8.50
C HIS A 528 -3.87 7.88 9.48
N PRO A 529 -2.73 7.30 9.03
CA PRO A 529 -1.63 6.90 9.93
C PRO A 529 -1.03 8.05 10.74
N PHE A 530 -1.11 9.27 10.23
CA PHE A 530 -0.61 10.48 10.88
C PHE A 530 -1.74 11.33 11.51
N ALA A 531 -2.92 10.75 11.73
CA ALA A 531 -3.96 11.42 12.50
C ALA A 531 -3.47 11.74 13.93
N PRO A 532 -3.95 12.83 14.55
CA PRO A 532 -3.65 13.16 15.95
C PRO A 532 -3.96 11.99 16.90
N SER A 533 -3.14 11.80 17.93
CA SER A 533 -3.23 10.65 18.85
C SER A 533 -4.48 10.64 19.74
N ASP A 534 -5.20 11.75 19.82
CA ASP A 534 -6.46 11.88 20.56
C ASP A 534 -7.70 11.56 19.70
N GLN A 535 -7.47 11.17 18.43
CA GLN A 535 -8.48 10.68 17.51
C GLN A 535 -8.59 9.17 17.57
#